data_AF-A0A9P0P5Z1-F1
#
_entry.id   AF-A0A9P0P5Z1-F1
#
_cell.length_a   1.000
_cell.length_b   1.000
_cell.length_c   1.000
_cell.angle_alpha   90.00
_cell.angle_beta   90.00
_cell.angle_gamma   90.00
#
_symmetry.space_group_name_H-M   'P 1'
#
loop_
_entity.id
_entity.type
_entity.pdbx_description
1 polymer ?
#
loop_
_entity_poly.entity_id
_entity_poly.type
_entity_poly.pdbx_seq_one_letter_code
_entity_poly.pdbx_strand_id
1 'polypeptide(L)' 'MRLPWPANSPDMNPIEENIWGTIARAVRNIIDPPTTVNELAAAVNEEWSNLAQENINHRIIGMPRRVNALLRSRGHRTGY' A
#
# COMPACT_ATOMS: atom_id res chain seq x y z
N MET A 1 -7.54 3.86 -19.72
CA MET A 1 -7.28 5.19 -19.10
C MET A 1 -5.97 5.12 -18.33
N ARG A 2 -5.02 6.02 -18.58
CA ARG A 2 -3.75 6.12 -17.83
C ARG A 2 -3.87 7.34 -16.92
N LEU A 3 -3.84 7.16 -15.59
CA LEU A 3 -3.73 8.32 -14.69
C LEU A 3 -2.35 8.94 -14.90
N PRO A 4 -2.23 10.25 -15.19
CA PRO A 4 -0.93 10.91 -15.24
C PRO A 4 -0.28 10.84 -13.85
N TRP A 5 0.86 10.14 -13.77
CA TRP A 5 1.61 9.95 -12.55
C TRP A 5 2.81 10.89 -12.50
N PRO A 6 2.95 11.74 -11.48
CA PRO A 6 4.13 12.56 -11.33
C PRO A 6 5.35 11.70 -10.95
N ALA A 7 6.52 11.99 -11.55
CA ALA A 7 7.77 11.31 -11.21
C ALA A 7 8.10 11.50 -9.71
N ASN A 8 8.72 10.49 -9.09
CA ASN A 8 9.14 10.50 -7.68
C ASN A 8 8.02 10.79 -6.66
N SER A 9 6.77 10.41 -6.95
CA SER A 9 5.63 10.58 -6.03
C SER A 9 5.10 9.23 -5.52
N PRO A 10 5.82 8.51 -4.65
CA PRO A 10 5.31 7.29 -4.03
C PRO A 10 4.09 7.57 -3.13
N ASP A 11 4.01 8.76 -2.53
CA ASP A 11 2.89 9.28 -1.74
C ASP A 11 1.54 9.23 -2.49
N MET A 12 1.60 9.23 -3.83
CA MET A 12 0.43 9.17 -4.69
C MET A 12 -0.10 7.75 -4.88
N ASN A 13 0.62 6.71 -4.45
CA ASN A 13 0.20 5.31 -4.57
C ASN A 13 -0.63 4.86 -3.37
N PRO A 14 -1.96 4.71 -3.54
CA PRO A 14 -2.83 4.28 -2.46
C PRO A 14 -2.52 2.85 -1.98
N ILE A 15 -1.79 2.06 -2.77
CA ILE A 15 -1.39 0.68 -2.44
C ILE A 15 -0.06 0.64 -1.67
N GLU A 16 0.92 1.50 -2.03
CA GLU A 16 2.20 1.60 -1.31
C GLU A 16 1.99 2.04 0.14
N GLU A 17 1.10 3.00 0.35
CA GLU A 17 0.85 3.54 1.67
C GLU A 17 -0.01 2.56 2.49
N ASN A 18 0.67 1.74 3.30
CA ASN A 18 0.15 0.89 4.38
C ASN A 18 -0.37 -0.51 4.01
N ILE A 19 -0.73 -0.84 2.76
CA ILE A 19 -1.20 -2.21 2.45
C ILE A 19 -0.03 -3.21 2.52
N TRP A 20 1.06 -2.93 1.82
CA TRP A 20 2.26 -3.78 1.89
C TRP A 20 2.87 -3.83 3.28
N GLY A 21 2.79 -2.72 4.03
CA GLY A 21 3.21 -2.66 5.42
C GLY A 21 2.38 -3.57 6.33
N THR A 22 1.06 -3.62 6.13
CA THR A 22 0.16 -4.52 6.85
C THR A 22 0.47 -5.98 6.53
N ILE A 23 0.59 -6.33 5.24
CA ILE A 23 0.90 -7.71 4.81
C ILE A 23 2.27 -8.15 5.35
N ALA A 24 3.29 -7.31 5.21
CA ALA A 24 4.63 -7.62 5.73
C ALA A 24 4.63 -7.79 7.26
N ARG A 25 3.78 -7.06 7.99
CA ARG A 25 3.64 -7.21 9.45
C ARG A 25 2.90 -8.49 9.81
N ALA A 26 1.85 -8.84 9.07
CA ALA A 26 1.11 -10.08 9.27
C ALA A 26 2.02 -11.31 9.03
N VAL A 27 2.73 -11.33 7.90
CA VAL A 27 3.69 -12.39 7.57
C VAL A 27 4.80 -12.53 8.63
N ARG A 28 5.32 -11.41 9.16
CA ARG A 28 6.34 -11.44 10.23
C ARG A 28 5.81 -11.97 11.57
N ASN A 29 4.50 -11.94 11.79
CA ASN A 29 3.87 -12.37 13.04
C ASN A 29 3.35 -13.81 12.98
N ILE A 30 3.58 -14.53 11.87
CA ILE A 30 3.24 -15.96 11.75
C ILE A 30 4.08 -16.75 12.77
N ILE A 31 3.41 -17.61 13.56
CA ILE A 31 4.02 -18.42 14.63
C ILE A 31 5.15 -19.31 14.08
N ASP A 32 4.95 -19.89 12.90
CA ASP A 32 5.96 -20.63 12.15
C ASP A 32 6.31 -19.87 10.86
N PRO A 33 7.36 -19.03 10.88
CA PRO A 33 7.64 -18.12 9.79
C PRO A 33 8.14 -18.87 8.55
N PRO A 34 7.76 -18.40 7.34
CA PRO A 34 8.22 -19.00 6.09
C PRO A 34 9.75 -18.97 5.98
N THR A 35 10.34 -20.13 5.67
CA THR A 35 11.80 -20.31 5.54
C THR A 35 12.25 -20.40 4.08
N THR A 36 11.32 -20.68 3.18
CA THR A 36 11.58 -20.72 1.73
C THR A 36 10.87 -19.59 0.99
N VAL A 37 11.38 -19.25 -0.21
CA VAL A 37 10.74 -18.25 -1.08
C VAL A 37 9.31 -18.67 -1.46
N ASN A 38 9.06 -19.97 -1.62
CA ASN A 38 7.73 -20.49 -1.96
C ASN A 38 6.74 -20.34 -0.80
N GLU A 39 7.17 -20.66 0.43
CA GLU A 39 6.36 -20.44 1.64
C GLU A 39 6.07 -18.96 1.85
N LEU A 40 7.08 -18.10 1.62
CA LEU A 40 6.90 -16.65 1.73
C LEU A 40 5.89 -16.13 0.69
N ALA A 41 5.99 -16.61 -0.55
CA ALA A 41 5.05 -16.24 -1.60
C ALA A 41 3.63 -16.72 -1.28
N ALA A 42 3.47 -17.93 -0.72
CA ALA A 42 2.17 -18.44 -0.28
C ALA A 42 1.58 -17.58 0.85
N ALA A 43 2.36 -17.28 1.89
CA ALA A 43 1.94 -16.45 3.02
C ALA A 43 1.54 -15.04 2.57
N VAL A 44 2.29 -14.42 1.66
CA VAL A 44 1.94 -13.10 1.10
C VAL A 44 0.62 -13.15 0.32
N ASN A 45 0.38 -14.20 -0.47
CA ASN A 45 -0.87 -14.35 -1.24
C ASN A 45 -2.08 -14.60 -0.32
N GLU A 46 -1.89 -15.36 0.75
CA GLU A 46 -2.93 -15.61 1.76
C GLU A 46 -3.31 -14.31 2.47
N GLU A 47 -2.32 -13.57 2.98
CA GLU A 47 -2.54 -12.27 3.63
C GLU A 47 -3.15 -11.23 2.69
N TRP A 48 -2.75 -11.23 1.41
CA TRP A 48 -3.37 -10.41 0.38
C TRP A 48 -4.86 -10.75 0.21
N SER A 49 -5.22 -12.03 0.20
CA SER A 49 -6.60 -12.50 0.05
C SER A 49 -7.45 -12.22 1.30
N ASN A 50 -6.84 -12.19 2.48
CA ASN A 50 -7.50 -11.86 3.74
C ASN A 50 -7.71 -10.35 3.94
N LEU A 51 -7.09 -9.51 3.11
CA LEU A 51 -7.21 -8.07 3.23
C LEU A 51 -8.65 -7.63 2.92
N ALA A 52 -9.33 -7.07 3.92
CA ALA A 52 -10.69 -6.58 3.73
C ALA A 52 -10.76 -5.53 2.61
N GLN A 53 -11.69 -5.70 1.68
CA GLN A 53 -11.92 -4.77 0.56
C GLN A 53 -12.20 -3.33 1.06
N GLU A 54 -12.78 -3.18 2.25
CA GLU A 54 -12.99 -1.89 2.90
C GLU A 54 -11.68 -1.12 3.14
N ASN A 55 -10.60 -1.82 3.49
CA ASN A 55 -9.28 -1.20 3.66
C ASN A 55 -8.77 -0.62 2.34
N ILE A 56 -9.00 -1.31 1.23
CA ILE A 56 -8.65 -0.85 -0.12
C ILE A 56 -9.52 0.35 -0.49
N ASN A 57 -10.83 0.26 -0.26
CA ASN A 57 -11.78 1.32 -0.59
C ASN A 57 -11.48 2.61 0.17
N HIS A 58 -11.16 2.53 1.47
CA HIS A 58 -10.76 3.69 2.27
C HIS A 58 -9.54 4.41 1.68
N ARG A 59 -8.57 3.67 1.12
CA ARG A 59 -7.37 4.25 0.49
C ARG A 59 -7.72 4.96 -0.82
N ILE A 60 -8.57 4.34 -1.64
CA ILE A 60 -9.04 4.93 -2.90
C ILE A 60 -9.82 6.23 -2.62
N ILE A 61 -10.73 6.22 -1.64
CA ILE A 61 -11.52 7.41 -1.24
C ILE A 61 -10.61 8.54 -0.75
N GLY A 62 -9.46 8.23 -0.16
CA GLY A 62 -8.48 9.21 0.31
C GLY A 62 -7.68 9.92 -0.80
N MET A 63 -7.74 9.44 -2.06
CA MET A 63 -6.91 9.96 -3.16
C MET A 63 -7.07 11.46 -3.42
N PRO A 64 -8.28 12.04 -3.47
CA PRO A 64 -8.43 13.49 -3.67
C PRO A 64 -7.73 14.32 -2.60
N ARG A 65 -7.66 13.82 -1.36
CA ARG A 65 -6.98 14.50 -0.25
C ARG A 65 -5.46 14.49 -0.44
N ARG A 66 -4.88 13.39 -0.93
CA ARG A 66 -3.45 13.27 -1.24
C ARG A 66 -3.03 14.16 -2.41
N VAL A 67 -3.82 14.15 -3.48
CA VAL A 67 -3.62 15.04 -4.63
C VAL A 67 -3.61 16.50 -4.17
N ASN A 68 -4.57 16.90 -3.34
CA ASN A 68 -4.60 18.25 -2.78
C ASN A 68 -3.39 18.57 -1.90
N ALA A 69 -2.90 17.61 -1.12
CA ALA A 69 -1.69 17.79 -0.32
C ALA A 69 -0.44 17.98 -1.20
N LEU A 70 -0.32 17.22 -2.29
CA LEU A 70 0.78 17.34 -3.25
C LEU A 70 0.74 18.68 -3.99
N LEU A 71 -0.46 19.14 -4.35
CA LEU A 71 -0.63 20.48 -4.95
C LEU A 71 -0.21 21.58 -3.98
N ARG A 72 -0.60 21.46 -2.70
CA ARG A 72 -0.21 22.42 -1.65
C ARG A 72 1.28 22.41 -1.37
N SER A 73 1.92 21.25 -1.43
CA SER A 73 3.37 21.11 -1.30
C SER A 73 4.12 21.49 -2.57
N ARG A 74 3.44 21.93 -3.64
CA ARG A 74 4.04 22.26 -4.96
C ARG A 74 4.87 21.11 -5.53
N GLY A 75 4.44 19.87 -5.31
CA GLY A 75 5.15 18.67 -5.76
C GLY A 75 6.26 18.18 -4.81
N HIS A 76 6.47 18.83 -3.67
CA HIS A 76 7.35 18.31 -2.62
C HIS A 76 6.68 17.18 -1.83
N ARG A 77 7.48 16.39 -1.13
CA ARG A 77 7.02 15.26 -0.29
C ARG A 77 5.90 15.69 0.67
N THR A 78 4.88 14.86 0.78
CA THR A 78 3.75 15.05 1.69
C THR A 78 3.88 14.16 2.92
N GLY A 79 3.04 14.36 3.94
CA GLY A 79 2.99 13.51 5.14
C GLY A 79 2.22 12.19 4.94
N TYR A 80 1.95 11.84 3.68
CA TYR A 80 1.31 10.61 3.25
C TYR A 80 2.38 9.59 2.87
#